data_AF-A0A8J8JG10-F1
#
_entry.id   AF-A0A8J8JG10-F1
#
_cell.length_a   1.000
_cell.length_b   1.000
_cell.length_c   1.000
_cell.angle_alpha   90.00
_cell.angle_beta   90.00
_cell.angle_gamma   90.00
#
_symmetry.space_group_name_H-M   'P 1'
#
loop_
_entity.id
_entity.type
_entity.pdbx_description
1 polymer ?
#
loop_
_entity_poly.entity_id
_entity_poly.type
_entity_poly.pdbx_seq_one_letter_code
_entity_poly.pdbx_strand_id
1 'polypeptide(L)'
;MPHLFIISYGNDAERKRIEYLLEKWSERAKISKLRGITFIIDTENVSEFAEELLSKLDPPSSDKVEVYHVKKEDLKSKVAPNKVELEYITNENPQIVRKLLRYILSKCNAYYVSSDDFSMSYRAYTKKGRVEIRIEIEEKSPNETQIVISLMGYGEVVEYMAKKLREELSLLL
;
A
#
# COMPACT_ATOMS: atom_id res chain seq x y z
N MET A 1 -13.10 -11.10 18.38
CA MET A 1 -12.71 -9.96 19.25
C MET A 1 -12.68 -8.70 18.40
N PRO A 2 -13.03 -7.52 18.93
CA PRO A 2 -12.89 -6.26 18.19
C PRO A 2 -11.40 -5.93 17.97
N HIS A 3 -11.06 -5.35 16.82
CA HIS A 3 -9.72 -4.89 16.48
C HIS A 3 -9.74 -3.38 16.17
N LEU A 4 -8.81 -2.62 16.76
CA LEU A 4 -8.64 -1.19 16.49
C LEU A 4 -7.55 -1.00 15.42
N PHE A 5 -7.92 -0.41 14.29
CA PHE A 5 -6.98 -0.03 13.23
C PHE A 5 -6.74 1.49 13.26
N ILE A 6 -5.51 1.90 13.55
CA ILE A 6 -5.08 3.31 13.47
C ILE A 6 -4.26 3.45 12.18
N ILE A 7 -4.77 4.22 11.22
CA ILE A 7 -4.21 4.30 9.87
C ILE A 7 -3.81 5.74 9.57
N SER A 8 -2.50 5.96 9.37
CA SER A 8 -2.00 7.19 8.76
C SER A 8 -2.11 7.08 7.25
N TYR A 9 -2.61 8.12 6.58
CA TYR A 9 -2.70 8.22 5.13
C TYR A 9 -1.94 9.45 4.63
N GLY A 10 -1.28 9.34 3.48
CA GLY A 10 -0.44 10.41 2.93
C GLY A 10 -1.20 11.43 2.07
N ASN A 11 -2.42 11.11 1.62
CA ASN A 11 -3.26 12.00 0.81
C ASN A 11 -4.75 11.60 0.84
N ASP A 12 -5.60 12.49 0.34
CA ASP A 12 -7.06 12.29 0.28
C ASP A 12 -7.48 11.08 -0.58
N ALA A 13 -6.76 10.81 -1.67
CA ALA A 13 -7.06 9.66 -2.51
C ALA A 13 -6.84 8.32 -1.79
N GLU A 14 -5.82 8.24 -0.92
CA GLU A 14 -5.58 7.08 -0.06
C GLU A 14 -6.67 6.94 1.00
N ARG A 15 -7.07 8.03 1.66
CA ARG A 15 -8.19 8.05 2.60
C ARG A 15 -9.47 7.50 1.95
N LYS A 16 -9.85 8.00 0.76
CA LYS A 16 -11.04 7.56 0.03
C LYS A 16 -11.04 6.06 -0.29
N ARG A 17 -9.86 5.49 -0.61
CA ARG A 17 -9.74 4.04 -0.83
C ARG A 17 -9.93 3.22 0.44
N ILE A 18 -9.46 3.73 1.58
CA ILE A 18 -9.71 3.10 2.89
C ILE A 18 -11.21 3.17 3.22
N GLU A 19 -11.86 4.33 3.02
CA GLU A 19 -13.30 4.48 3.24
C GLU A 19 -14.12 3.51 2.36
N TYR A 20 -13.79 3.42 1.07
CA TYR A 20 -14.41 2.45 0.16
C TYR A 20 -14.23 0.99 0.60
N LEU A 21 -13.05 0.65 1.12
CA LEU A 21 -12.80 -0.69 1.67
C LEU A 21 -13.70 -0.98 2.89
N LEU A 22 -13.84 -0.01 3.80
CA LEU A 22 -14.70 -0.15 4.97
C LEU A 22 -16.17 -0.31 4.56
N GLU A 23 -16.66 0.46 3.59
CA GLU A 23 -18.01 0.31 3.04
C GLU A 23 -18.23 -1.09 2.49
N LYS A 24 -17.32 -1.59 1.65
CA LYS A 24 -17.39 -2.95 1.08
C LYS A 24 -17.39 -4.05 2.15
N TRP A 25 -16.69 -3.85 3.27
CA TRP A 25 -16.64 -4.82 4.36
C TRP A 25 -17.78 -4.69 5.36
N SER A 26 -18.53 -3.59 5.36
CA SER A 26 -19.65 -3.37 6.28
C SER A 26 -20.77 -4.42 6.12
N GLU A 27 -20.89 -5.04 4.95
CA GLU A 27 -21.80 -6.16 4.70
C GLU A 27 -21.34 -7.47 5.34
N ARG A 28 -20.05 -7.60 5.67
CA ARG A 28 -19.40 -8.84 6.12
C ARG A 28 -18.93 -8.79 7.57
N ALA A 29 -18.77 -7.59 8.11
CA ALA A 29 -18.27 -7.36 9.47
C ALA A 29 -18.89 -6.09 10.06
N LYS A 30 -19.13 -6.10 11.37
CA LYS A 30 -19.55 -4.92 12.12
C LYS A 30 -18.38 -3.93 12.19
N ILE A 31 -18.49 -2.83 11.45
CA ILE A 31 -17.49 -1.75 11.44
C ILE A 31 -18.08 -0.55 12.19
N SER A 32 -17.42 -0.13 13.27
CA SER A 32 -17.75 1.07 14.03
C SER A 32 -16.60 2.07 13.98
N LYS A 33 -16.91 3.31 13.61
CA LYS A 33 -15.97 4.43 13.77
C LYS A 33 -16.14 5.00 15.17
N LEU A 34 -15.05 5.16 15.91
CA LEU A 34 -15.06 5.83 17.21
C LEU A 34 -15.48 7.30 17.01
N ARG A 35 -16.44 7.77 17.81
CA ARG A 35 -16.96 9.14 17.79
C ARG A 35 -16.63 9.81 19.12
N GLY A 36 -16.41 11.13 19.11
CA GLY A 36 -16.02 11.88 20.31
C GLY A 36 -14.50 11.96 20.49
N ILE A 37 -14.05 12.20 21.72
CA ILE A 37 -12.63 12.28 22.07
C ILE A 37 -12.06 10.86 22.16
N THR A 38 -11.03 10.55 21.36
CA THR A 38 -10.35 9.25 21.36
C THR A 38 -8.87 9.45 21.65
N PHE A 39 -8.33 8.73 22.62
CA PHE A 39 -6.92 8.80 23.01
C PHE A 39 -6.41 7.45 23.50
N ILE A 40 -5.09 7.29 23.53
CA ILE A 40 -4.40 6.17 24.17
C ILE A 40 -3.68 6.73 25.39
N ILE A 41 -3.87 6.10 26.54
CA ILE A 41 -3.12 6.38 27.77
C ILE A 41 -2.30 5.15 28.13
N ASP A 42 -1.04 5.37 28.50
CA ASP A 42 -0.14 4.36 29.05
C ASP A 42 0.05 4.67 30.53
N THR A 43 -0.59 3.91 31.41
CA THR A 43 -0.58 4.13 32.85
C THR A 43 -0.70 2.80 33.59
N GLU A 44 -0.03 2.71 34.74
CA GLU A 44 -0.17 1.57 35.65
C GLU A 44 -1.47 1.62 36.45
N ASN A 45 -2.10 2.81 36.58
CA ASN A 45 -3.32 3.02 37.35
C ASN A 45 -4.48 3.54 36.49
N VAL A 46 -5.08 2.65 35.70
CA VAL A 46 -6.22 2.97 34.82
C VAL A 46 -7.46 3.39 35.62
N SER A 47 -7.65 2.83 36.83
CA SER A 47 -8.84 3.08 37.65
C SER A 47 -8.90 4.53 38.15
N GLU A 48 -7.78 5.06 38.64
CA GLU A 48 -7.68 6.46 39.09
C GLU A 48 -7.99 7.43 37.95
N PHE A 49 -7.39 7.20 36.77
CA PHE A 49 -7.69 7.99 35.58
C PHE A 49 -9.17 7.91 35.17
N ALA A 50 -9.77 6.72 35.22
CA ALA A 50 -11.18 6.53 34.86
C ALA A 50 -12.12 7.26 35.83
N GLU A 51 -11.82 7.25 37.13
CA GLU A 51 -12.57 7.99 38.13
C GLU A 51 -12.50 9.50 37.90
N GLU A 52 -11.29 10.03 37.68
CA GLU A 52 -11.09 11.45 37.33
C GLU A 52 -11.86 11.82 36.06
N LEU A 53 -11.77 11.01 35.01
CA LEU A 53 -12.45 11.25 33.73
C LEU A 53 -13.97 11.27 33.90
N LEU A 54 -14.53 10.26 34.55
CA LEU A 54 -15.97 10.14 34.77
C LEU A 54 -16.51 11.29 35.63
N SER A 55 -15.71 11.81 36.57
CA SER A 55 -16.08 12.98 37.40
C SER A 55 -16.28 14.27 36.59
N LYS A 56 -15.73 14.35 35.37
CA LYS A 56 -15.87 15.53 34.49
C LYS A 56 -17.06 15.45 33.53
N LEU A 57 -17.81 14.35 33.53
CA LEU A 57 -18.93 14.13 32.62
C LEU A 57 -20.28 14.29 33.32
N ASP A 58 -21.26 14.86 32.62
CA ASP A 58 -22.63 14.94 33.13
C ASP A 58 -23.22 13.53 33.36
N PRO A 59 -23.89 13.26 34.50
CA PRO A 59 -24.59 12.01 34.73
C PRO A 59 -25.76 11.79 33.75
N PRO A 60 -26.10 10.54 33.37
CA PRO A 60 -25.36 9.31 33.65
C PRO A 60 -24.14 9.19 32.73
N SER A 61 -22.96 8.95 33.31
CA SER A 61 -21.68 8.91 32.60
C SER A 61 -21.19 7.49 32.29
N SER A 62 -21.76 6.46 32.92
CA SER A 62 -21.38 5.05 32.75
C SER A 62 -21.50 4.57 31.30
N ASP A 63 -22.49 5.08 30.57
CA ASP A 63 -22.78 4.65 29.20
C ASP A 63 -22.06 5.54 28.16
N LYS A 64 -21.34 6.57 28.63
CA LYS A 64 -20.63 7.55 27.78
C LYS A 64 -19.16 7.18 27.57
N VAL A 65 -18.63 6.22 28.34
CA VAL A 65 -17.21 5.83 28.30
C VAL A 65 -17.09 4.35 27.97
N GLU A 66 -16.42 4.05 26.86
CA GLU A 66 -16.03 2.69 26.49
C GLU A 66 -14.50 2.54 26.66
N VAL A 67 -14.07 1.53 27.41
CA VAL A 67 -12.65 1.23 27.62
C VAL A 67 -12.29 -0.07 26.90
N TYR A 68 -11.24 -0.01 26.08
CA TYR A 68 -10.70 -1.15 25.35
C TYR A 68 -9.24 -1.40 25.73
N HIS A 69 -8.92 -2.64 26.09
CA HIS A 69 -7.52 -3.06 26.20
C HIS A 69 -6.98 -3.34 24.80
N VAL A 70 -6.11 -2.46 24.32
CA VAL A 70 -5.49 -2.57 23.00
C VAL A 70 -4.05 -3.05 23.16
N LYS A 71 -3.71 -4.17 22.50
CA LYS A 71 -2.34 -4.60 22.34
C LYS A 71 -1.91 -4.29 20.92
N LYS A 72 -0.77 -3.60 20.77
CA LYS A 72 -0.20 -3.35 19.45
C LYS A 72 0.15 -4.68 18.79
N GLU A 73 -0.51 -4.97 17.68
CA GLU A 73 -0.13 -6.10 16.83
C GLU A 73 0.88 -5.64 15.77
N ASP A 74 1.94 -6.42 15.57
CA ASP A 74 2.83 -6.23 14.45
C ASP A 74 2.23 -6.87 13.20
N LEU A 75 1.54 -6.06 12.38
CA LEU A 75 0.98 -6.52 11.11
C LEU A 75 2.06 -6.74 10.05
N LYS A 76 3.25 -6.13 10.17
CA LYS A 76 4.31 -6.26 9.16
C LYS A 76 4.86 -7.69 9.10
N SER A 77 4.90 -8.39 10.23
CA SER A 77 5.29 -9.80 10.28
C SER A 77 4.20 -10.76 9.82
N LYS A 78 2.93 -10.33 9.79
CA LYS A 78 1.79 -11.16 9.37
C LYS A 78 1.41 -10.98 7.90
N VAL A 79 1.62 -9.78 7.35
CA VAL A 79 1.22 -9.41 5.99
C VAL A 79 2.40 -8.74 5.30
N ALA A 80 3.10 -9.49 4.47
CA ALA A 80 4.20 -8.98 3.65
C ALA A 80 3.69 -8.54 2.27
N PRO A 81 4.31 -7.53 1.65
CA PRO A 81 4.05 -7.23 0.25
C PRO A 81 4.54 -8.38 -0.63
N ASN A 82 3.77 -8.71 -1.66
CA ASN A 82 4.20 -9.58 -2.73
C ASN A 82 5.28 -8.86 -3.56
N LYS A 83 6.26 -9.64 -4.03
CA LYS A 83 7.32 -9.17 -4.92
C LYS A 83 7.42 -10.10 -6.12
N VAL A 84 7.51 -9.52 -7.31
CA VAL A 84 7.78 -10.25 -8.56
C VAL A 84 8.86 -9.49 -9.30
N GLU A 85 9.86 -10.21 -9.79
CA GLU A 85 10.89 -9.65 -10.67
C GLU A 85 10.75 -10.26 -12.06
N LEU A 86 10.86 -9.41 -13.07
CA LEU A 86 10.88 -9.81 -14.47
C LEU A 86 12.23 -9.38 -15.04
N GLU A 87 12.97 -10.34 -15.58
CA GLU A 87 14.27 -10.12 -16.18
C GLU A 87 14.21 -10.37 -17.68
N TYR A 88 14.79 -9.46 -18.45
CA TYR A 88 14.87 -9.54 -19.91
C TYR A 88 16.27 -9.15 -20.39
N ILE A 89 16.68 -9.73 -21.51
CA ILE A 89 17.91 -9.39 -22.22
C ILE A 89 17.52 -9.07 -23.65
N THR A 90 18.05 -7.98 -24.20
CA THR A 90 17.80 -7.57 -25.58
C THR A 90 19.06 -6.99 -26.21
N ASN A 91 19.16 -7.07 -27.54
CA ASN A 91 20.25 -6.47 -28.30
C ASN A 91 20.00 -5.00 -28.64
N GLU A 92 18.85 -4.46 -28.22
CA GLU A 92 18.47 -3.07 -28.43
C GLU A 92 19.26 -2.11 -27.54
N ASN A 93 19.45 -0.89 -28.02
CA ASN A 93 20.13 0.16 -27.26
C ASN A 93 19.32 0.53 -25.98
N PRO A 94 19.98 0.76 -24.83
CA PRO A 94 19.31 1.11 -23.57
C PRO A 94 18.35 2.31 -23.66
N GLN A 95 18.62 3.30 -24.52
CA GLN A 95 17.76 4.46 -24.74
C GLN A 95 16.47 4.10 -25.49
N ILE A 96 16.52 3.16 -26.43
CA ILE A 96 15.35 2.64 -27.15
C ILE A 96 14.48 1.85 -26.16
N VAL A 97 15.11 0.96 -25.40
CA VAL A 97 14.47 0.19 -24.33
C VAL A 97 13.77 1.11 -23.31
N ARG A 98 14.43 2.19 -22.86
CA ARG A 98 13.84 3.18 -21.95
C ARG A 98 12.58 3.83 -22.52
N LYS A 99 12.55 4.15 -23.82
CA LYS A 99 11.37 4.74 -24.48
C LYS A 99 10.24 3.72 -24.60
N LEU A 100 10.57 2.48 -24.97
CA LEU A 100 9.62 1.38 -25.08
C LEU A 100 8.94 1.08 -23.74
N LEU A 101 9.72 0.95 -22.67
CA LEU A 101 9.20 0.68 -21.33
C LEU A 101 8.31 1.83 -20.83
N ARG A 102 8.68 3.08 -21.12
CA ARG A 102 7.82 4.25 -20.82
C ARG A 102 6.46 4.15 -21.50
N TYR A 103 6.45 3.77 -22.78
CA TYR A 103 5.22 3.58 -23.54
C TYR A 103 4.36 2.45 -22.94
N ILE A 104 4.95 1.29 -22.66
CA ILE A 104 4.24 0.13 -22.08
C ILE A 104 3.67 0.48 -20.70
N LEU A 105 4.46 1.12 -19.84
CA LEU A 105 4.02 1.55 -18.51
C LEU A 105 2.86 2.55 -18.58
N SER A 106 2.94 3.52 -19.50
CA SER A 106 1.84 4.46 -19.74
C SER A 106 0.57 3.74 -20.19
N LYS A 107 0.67 2.77 -21.12
CA LYS A 107 -0.44 1.89 -21.53
C LYS A 107 -0.99 1.05 -20.36
N CYS A 108 -0.15 0.75 -19.38
CA CYS A 108 -0.54 0.09 -18.13
C CYS A 108 -1.14 1.02 -17.07
N ASN A 109 -1.34 2.32 -17.38
CA ASN A 109 -1.74 3.36 -16.42
C ASN A 109 -0.77 3.48 -15.23
N ALA A 110 0.50 3.13 -15.44
CA ALA A 110 1.56 3.41 -14.49
C ALA A 110 2.08 4.82 -14.74
N TYR A 111 2.10 5.64 -13.70
CA TYR A 111 2.61 7.00 -13.75
C TYR A 111 4.00 7.06 -13.14
N TYR A 112 4.82 7.93 -13.71
CA TYR A 112 6.19 8.16 -13.27
C TYR A 112 6.20 8.82 -11.89
N VAL A 113 7.06 8.35 -11.00
CA VAL A 113 7.25 8.90 -9.65
C VAL A 113 8.59 9.62 -9.57
N SER A 114 9.68 8.93 -9.91
CA SER A 114 11.03 9.44 -9.81
C SER A 114 12.00 8.56 -10.59
N SER A 115 13.23 9.04 -10.77
CA SER A 115 14.35 8.25 -11.26
C SER A 115 15.59 8.65 -10.47
N ASP A 116 16.47 7.69 -10.25
CA ASP A 116 17.86 7.94 -9.89
C ASP A 116 18.78 7.53 -11.05
N ASP A 117 20.09 7.59 -10.86
CA ASP A 117 21.07 7.31 -11.90
C ASP A 117 20.95 5.90 -12.48
N PHE A 118 20.36 4.96 -11.73
CA PHE A 118 20.34 3.53 -12.06
C PHE A 118 18.93 2.98 -12.31
N SER A 119 17.90 3.63 -11.77
CA SER A 119 16.55 3.09 -11.75
C SER A 119 15.47 4.14 -12.03
N MET A 120 14.36 3.68 -12.59
CA MET A 120 13.14 4.47 -12.76
C MET A 120 12.01 3.87 -11.93
N SER A 121 11.34 4.70 -11.16
CA SER A 121 10.24 4.31 -10.29
C SER A 121 8.90 4.81 -10.83
N TYR A 122 7.95 3.88 -10.93
CA TYR A 122 6.58 4.10 -11.36
C TYR A 122 5.60 3.55 -10.33
N ARG A 123 4.37 4.02 -10.40
CA ARG A 123 3.28 3.49 -9.58
C ARG A 123 2.02 3.36 -10.42
N ALA A 124 1.25 2.31 -10.14
CA ALA A 124 -0.07 2.13 -10.74
C ALA A 124 -1.12 1.86 -9.66
N TYR A 125 -2.32 2.39 -9.89
CA TYR A 125 -3.51 2.08 -9.11
C TYR A 125 -4.48 1.32 -10.00
N THR A 126 -4.89 0.15 -9.54
CA THR A 126 -5.84 -0.71 -10.24
C THR A 126 -7.02 -1.01 -9.31
N LYS A 127 -8.08 -1.60 -9.86
CA LYS A 127 -9.17 -2.16 -9.05
C LYS A 127 -8.70 -3.28 -8.10
N LYS A 128 -7.53 -3.86 -8.34
CA LYS A 128 -6.92 -4.95 -7.57
C LYS A 128 -5.97 -4.47 -6.48
N GLY A 129 -5.60 -3.19 -6.46
CA GLY A 129 -4.69 -2.61 -5.48
C GLY A 129 -3.69 -1.62 -6.10
N ARG A 130 -2.69 -1.25 -5.30
CA ARG A 130 -1.55 -0.41 -5.69
C ARG A 130 -0.32 -1.27 -5.89
N VAL A 131 0.43 -0.99 -6.95
CA VAL A 131 1.73 -1.60 -7.23
C VAL A 131 2.78 -0.52 -7.43
N GLU A 132 3.95 -0.72 -6.84
CA GLU A 132 5.18 0.01 -7.13
C GLU A 132 6.00 -0.79 -8.14
N ILE A 133 6.55 -0.09 -9.12
CA ILE A 133 7.31 -0.69 -10.22
C ILE A 133 8.66 0.02 -10.26
N ARG A 134 9.74 -0.72 -10.10
CA ARG A 134 11.11 -0.23 -10.26
C ARG A 134 11.71 -0.89 -11.48
N ILE A 135 12.36 -0.10 -12.32
CA ILE A 135 12.99 -0.56 -13.55
C ILE A 135 14.46 -0.19 -13.52
N GLU A 136 15.32 -1.18 -13.70
CA GLU A 136 16.76 -1.03 -13.86
C GLU A 136 17.15 -1.49 -15.25
N ILE A 137 18.00 -0.70 -15.92
CA ILE A 137 18.42 -0.95 -17.30
C ILE A 137 19.93 -0.73 -17.36
N GLU A 138 20.66 -1.79 -17.68
CA GLU A 138 22.10 -1.83 -17.69
C GLU A 138 22.61 -2.34 -19.03
N GLU A 139 23.60 -1.64 -19.61
CA GLU A 139 24.31 -2.12 -20.81
C GLU A 139 25.43 -3.06 -20.36
N LYS A 140 25.27 -4.36 -20.60
CA LYS A 140 26.28 -5.38 -20.25
C LYS A 140 27.38 -5.48 -21.29
N SER A 141 27.02 -5.28 -22.56
CA SER A 141 27.96 -5.21 -23.68
C SER A 141 27.37 -4.34 -24.81
N PRO A 142 28.16 -3.98 -25.86
CA PRO A 142 27.72 -3.07 -26.92
C PRO A 142 26.43 -3.46 -27.66
N ASN A 143 26.02 -4.74 -27.57
CA ASN A 143 24.78 -5.27 -28.15
C ASN A 143 24.00 -6.09 -27.12
N GLU A 144 24.13 -5.81 -25.82
CA GLU A 144 23.40 -6.53 -24.78
C GLU A 144 22.96 -5.58 -23.67
N THR A 145 21.65 -5.35 -23.60
CA THR A 145 20.99 -4.57 -22.56
C THR A 145 20.19 -5.51 -21.66
N GLN A 146 20.50 -5.50 -20.37
CA GLN A 146 19.73 -6.19 -19.34
C GLN A 146 18.67 -5.25 -18.76
N ILE A 147 17.48 -5.79 -18.55
CA ILE A 147 16.33 -5.09 -17.96
C ILE A 147 15.85 -5.89 -16.77
N VAL A 148 15.75 -5.23 -15.60
CA VAL A 148 15.14 -5.81 -14.40
C VAL A 148 13.94 -4.96 -14.01
N ILE A 149 12.76 -5.57 -13.94
CA ILE A 149 11.51 -4.93 -13.53
C ILE A 149 11.04 -5.55 -12.23
N SER A 150 11.21 -4.84 -11.12
CA SER A 150 10.74 -5.26 -9.80
C SER A 150 9.38 -4.66 -9.49
N LEU A 151 8.40 -5.52 -9.22
CA LEU A 151 7.03 -5.16 -8.84
C LEU A 151 6.80 -5.46 -7.35
N MET A 152 6.24 -4.50 -6.61
CA MET A 152 5.93 -4.68 -5.19
C MET A 152 4.56 -4.12 -4.83
N GLY A 153 3.80 -4.84 -4.01
CA GLY A 153 2.47 -4.41 -3.58
C GLY A 153 1.76 -5.44 -2.72
N TYR A 154 0.58 -5.10 -2.22
CA TYR A 154 -0.24 -6.01 -1.41
C TYR A 154 -1.38 -6.60 -2.22
N GLY A 155 -1.70 -7.87 -1.96
CA GLY A 155 -2.76 -8.60 -2.65
C GLY A 155 -2.40 -9.02 -4.08
N GLU A 156 -3.42 -9.26 -4.90
CA GLU A 156 -3.29 -9.85 -6.24
C GLU A 156 -2.77 -8.87 -7.31
N VAL A 157 -2.63 -7.58 -6.98
CA VAL A 157 -2.21 -6.55 -7.95
C VAL A 157 -0.82 -6.79 -8.55
N VAL A 158 0.09 -7.41 -7.78
CA VAL A 158 1.47 -7.65 -8.21
C VAL A 158 1.49 -8.64 -9.37
N GLU A 159 0.86 -9.80 -9.21
CA GLU A 159 0.80 -10.80 -10.29
C GLU A 159 -0.07 -10.32 -11.47
N TYR A 160 -1.16 -9.60 -11.19
CA TYR A 160 -1.99 -8.99 -12.23
C TYR A 160 -1.16 -8.03 -13.12
N MET A 161 -0.35 -7.17 -12.52
CA MET A 161 0.52 -6.26 -13.27
C MET A 161 1.67 -7.00 -13.95
N ALA A 162 2.30 -7.96 -13.27
CA ALA A 162 3.37 -8.77 -13.83
C ALA A 162 2.90 -9.49 -15.10
N LYS A 163 1.74 -10.14 -15.06
CA LYS A 163 1.13 -10.79 -16.23
C LYS A 163 0.91 -9.80 -17.37
N LYS A 164 0.32 -8.65 -17.09
CA LYS A 164 0.07 -7.60 -18.10
C LYS A 164 1.37 -7.11 -18.74
N LEU A 165 2.43 -6.90 -17.95
CA LEU A 165 3.73 -6.50 -18.47
C LEU A 165 4.39 -7.60 -19.31
N ARG A 166 4.34 -8.87 -18.87
CA ARG A 166 4.86 -10.00 -19.67
C ARG A 166 4.19 -10.07 -21.03
N GLU A 167 2.86 -9.93 -21.08
CA GLU A 167 2.10 -9.93 -22.33
C GLU A 167 2.53 -8.79 -23.27
N GLU A 168 2.61 -7.57 -22.77
CA GLU A 168 3.03 -6.40 -23.57
C GLU A 168 4.50 -6.51 -24.04
N LEU A 169 5.40 -6.98 -23.17
CA LEU A 169 6.83 -7.09 -23.48
C LEU A 169 7.10 -8.24 -24.46
N SER A 170 6.38 -9.36 -24.38
CA SER A 170 6.55 -10.50 -25.31
C SER A 170 6.23 -10.16 -26.78
N LEU A 171 5.50 -9.06 -27.02
CA LEU A 171 5.21 -8.58 -28.37
C LEU A 171 6.33 -7.71 -28.96
N LEU A 172 7.30 -7.32 -28.12
CA LEU A 172 8.25 -6.23 -28.40
C LEU A 172 9.71 -6.57 -28.08
N LEU A 173 9.98 -7.57 -27.23
CA LEU A 173 11.31 -8.04 -26.82
C LEU A 173 11.47 -9.54 -27.08
#